data_AF-A0A2P2GFT1-F1
#
_entry.id   AF-A0A2P2GFT1-F1
#
_cell.length_a   1.000
_cell.length_b   1.000
_cell.length_c   1.000
_cell.angle_alpha   90.00
_cell.angle_beta   90.00
_cell.angle_gamma   90.00
#
_symmetry.space_group_name_H-M   'P 1'
#
loop_
_entity.id
_entity.type
_entity.pdbx_description
1 polymer ?
#
loop_
_entity_poly.entity_id
_entity_poly.type
_entity_poly.pdbx_seq_one_letter_code
_entity_poly.pdbx_strand_id
1 'polypeptide(L)'
;APAPPADPGQAARAAGNAVYALRRLRAQGRGGDAHGLLCEALAGPPAWLPVLAAELHRAGLAADWATLLWEAASLPPARLAAVAGALADAGRPHDCDQLLRQGVARPVEELAGACAALFAEGHQPEAQALLAAFLRVRTPEDAARLAALDPAALTPRLLSAARAVSPSRERDLLHALRVAGLA
;
A
#
# COMPACT_ATOMS: atom_id res chain seq x y z
N ALA A 1 11.07 10.33 -20.30
CA ALA A 1 11.23 11.51 -19.43
C ALA A 1 10.20 11.43 -18.32
N PRO A 2 10.55 11.64 -17.04
CA PRO A 2 9.53 11.77 -16.01
C PRO A 2 8.66 12.99 -16.34
N ALA A 3 7.34 12.86 -16.16
CA ALA A 3 6.43 13.99 -16.29
C ALA A 3 6.91 15.11 -15.34
N PRO A 4 6.81 16.40 -15.74
CA PRO A 4 7.15 17.48 -14.84
C PRO A 4 6.34 17.33 -13.55
N PRO A 5 6.92 17.62 -12.37
CA PRO A 5 6.15 17.62 -11.14
C PRO A 5 4.95 18.54 -11.34
N ALA A 6 3.74 18.02 -11.14
CA ALA A 6 2.54 18.81 -11.23
C ALA A 6 2.70 20.02 -10.31
N ASP A 7 2.43 21.22 -10.82
CA ASP A 7 2.42 22.44 -10.01
C ASP A 7 1.55 22.16 -8.76
N PRO A 8 2.08 22.32 -7.53
CA PRO A 8 1.32 22.08 -6.30
C PRO A 8 -0.04 22.80 -6.30
N GLY A 9 -0.12 23.98 -6.91
CA GLY A 9 -1.37 24.72 -7.07
C GLY A 9 -2.35 24.07 -8.07
N GLN A 10 -1.86 23.39 -9.10
CA GLN A 10 -2.69 22.61 -10.01
C GLN A 10 -3.22 21.34 -9.34
N ALA A 11 -2.39 20.62 -8.58
CA ALA A 11 -2.81 19.43 -7.84
C ALA A 11 -3.89 19.75 -6.79
N ALA A 12 -3.73 20.85 -6.04
CA ALA A 12 -4.72 21.30 -5.06
C ALA A 12 -6.06 21.67 -5.73
N ARG A 13 -6.05 22.39 -6.86
CA ARG A 13 -7.27 22.70 -7.62
C ARG A 13 -7.96 21.45 -8.16
N ALA A 14 -7.20 20.51 -8.70
CA ALA A 14 -7.74 19.25 -9.20
C ALA A 14 -8.40 18.44 -8.08
N ALA A 15 -7.74 18.34 -6.93
CA ALA A 15 -8.29 17.67 -5.74
C ALA A 15 -9.57 18.37 -5.23
N GLY A 16 -9.57 19.70 -5.16
CA GLY A 16 -10.77 20.47 -4.78
C GLY A 16 -11.94 20.25 -5.73
N ASN A 17 -11.68 20.22 -7.04
CA ASN A 17 -12.70 19.93 -8.06
C ASN A 17 -13.24 18.50 -7.94
N ALA A 18 -12.37 17.51 -7.70
CA ALA A 18 -12.76 16.12 -7.49
C ALA A 18 -13.66 15.98 -6.26
N VAL A 19 -13.29 16.61 -5.14
CA VAL A 19 -14.09 16.61 -3.91
C VAL A 19 -15.44 17.30 -4.11
N TYR A 20 -15.47 18.44 -4.82
CA TYR A 20 -16.73 19.11 -5.15
C TYR A 20 -17.65 18.21 -5.98
N ALA A 21 -17.12 17.57 -7.03
CA ALA A 21 -17.86 16.64 -7.87
C ALA A 21 -18.37 15.45 -7.06
N LEU A 22 -17.53 14.85 -6.21
CA LEU A 22 -17.89 13.73 -5.36
C LEU A 22 -19.05 14.07 -4.42
N ARG A 23 -19.01 15.23 -3.73
CA ARG A 23 -20.11 15.68 -2.87
C ARG A 23 -21.42 15.83 -3.65
N ARG A 24 -21.35 16.39 -4.85
CA ARG A 24 -22.53 16.58 -5.70
C ARG A 24 -23.13 15.23 -6.12
N LEU A 25 -22.29 14.26 -6.52
CA LEU A 25 -22.74 12.92 -6.89
C LEU A 25 -23.37 12.20 -5.69
N ARG A 26 -22.75 12.27 -4.51
CA ARG A 26 -23.30 11.69 -3.27
C ARG A 26 -24.64 12.33 -2.89
N ALA A 27 -24.77 13.65 -2.97
CA ALA A 27 -26.02 14.36 -2.69
C ALA A 27 -27.15 14.01 -3.67
N GLN A 28 -26.80 13.61 -4.89
CA GLN A 28 -27.76 13.16 -5.92
C GLN A 28 -28.10 11.66 -5.81
N GLY A 29 -27.55 10.93 -4.84
CA GLY A 29 -27.71 9.48 -4.74
C GLY A 29 -26.97 8.70 -5.83
N ARG A 30 -26.08 9.34 -6.58
CA ARG A 30 -25.34 8.75 -7.71
C ARG A 30 -24.07 8.03 -7.23
N GLY A 31 -24.26 6.98 -6.44
CA GLY A 31 -23.18 6.23 -5.81
C GLY A 31 -22.22 5.55 -6.81
N GLY A 32 -22.74 5.03 -7.93
CA GLY A 32 -21.93 4.40 -8.97
C GLY A 32 -20.99 5.39 -9.66
N ASP A 33 -21.48 6.58 -10.01
CA ASP A 33 -20.65 7.64 -10.60
C ASP A 33 -19.62 8.18 -9.60
N ALA A 34 -20.00 8.30 -8.32
CA ALA A 34 -19.07 8.66 -7.25
C ALA A 34 -17.93 7.64 -7.12
N HIS A 35 -18.25 6.35 -7.21
CA HIS A 35 -17.24 5.30 -7.23
C HIS A 35 -16.36 5.36 -8.48
N GLY A 36 -16.94 5.58 -9.67
CA GLY A 36 -16.18 5.79 -10.91
C GLY A 36 -15.15 6.90 -10.79
N LEU A 37 -15.52 8.03 -10.18
CA LEU A 37 -14.60 9.14 -9.91
C LEU A 37 -13.45 8.74 -8.96
N LEU A 38 -13.72 7.90 -7.95
CA LEU A 38 -12.67 7.35 -7.07
C LEU A 38 -11.75 6.35 -7.81
N CYS A 39 -12.27 5.61 -8.78
CA CYS A 39 -11.46 4.71 -9.61
C CYS A 39 -10.57 5.49 -10.59
N GLU A 40 -11.10 6.52 -11.25
CA GLU A 40 -10.32 7.43 -12.11
C GLU A 40 -9.18 8.07 -11.33
N ALA A 41 -9.49 8.46 -10.11
CA ALA A 41 -8.54 8.94 -9.14
C ALA A 41 -7.36 7.96 -8.92
N LEU A 42 -7.66 6.68 -8.67
CA LEU A 42 -6.63 5.64 -8.49
C LEU A 42 -5.86 5.31 -9.77
N ALA A 43 -6.42 5.56 -10.95
CA ALA A 43 -5.74 5.39 -12.23
C ALA A 43 -4.76 6.54 -12.55
N GLY A 44 -4.99 7.73 -12.00
CA GLY A 44 -4.11 8.91 -12.15
C GLY A 44 -2.80 8.85 -11.34
N PRO A 45 -1.85 9.79 -11.50
CA PRO A 45 -0.52 9.69 -10.88
C PRO A 45 -0.51 9.52 -9.33
N PRO A 46 0.17 8.54 -8.71
CA PRO A 46 0.06 8.31 -7.26
C PRO A 46 0.33 9.54 -6.36
N ALA A 47 1.21 10.44 -6.81
CA ALA A 47 1.57 11.68 -6.12
C ALA A 47 0.40 12.66 -5.87
N TRP A 48 -0.72 12.56 -6.61
CA TRP A 48 -1.87 13.45 -6.35
C TRP A 48 -2.80 12.91 -5.24
N LEU A 49 -2.70 11.61 -4.87
CA LEU A 49 -3.55 10.98 -3.86
C LEU A 49 -3.38 11.56 -2.44
N PRO A 50 -2.17 11.90 -1.95
CA PRO A 50 -2.02 12.58 -0.67
C PRO A 50 -2.72 13.94 -0.63
N VAL A 51 -2.71 14.68 -1.75
CA VAL A 51 -3.41 15.97 -1.87
C VAL A 51 -4.93 15.76 -1.83
N LEU A 52 -5.43 14.78 -2.59
CA LEU A 52 -6.84 14.40 -2.55
C LEU A 52 -7.29 14.01 -1.14
N ALA A 53 -6.49 13.22 -0.43
CA ALA A 53 -6.82 12.80 0.92
C ALA A 53 -6.97 13.99 1.87
N ALA A 54 -6.06 14.98 1.79
CA ALA A 54 -6.18 16.21 2.58
C ALA A 54 -7.49 16.97 2.26
N GLU A 55 -7.86 17.10 0.98
CA GLU A 55 -9.13 17.73 0.59
C GLU A 55 -10.36 16.94 1.10
N LEU A 56 -10.34 15.61 0.97
CA LEU A 56 -11.43 14.73 1.43
C LEU A 56 -11.62 14.87 2.94
N HIS A 57 -10.54 14.85 3.72
CA HIS A 57 -10.62 15.05 5.17
C HIS A 57 -11.16 16.44 5.52
N ARG A 58 -10.67 17.50 4.86
CA ARG A 58 -11.18 18.86 5.07
C ARG A 58 -12.66 19.01 4.72
N ALA A 59 -13.16 18.24 3.76
CA ALA A 59 -14.55 18.23 3.36
C ALA A 59 -15.45 17.28 4.18
N GLY A 60 -14.91 16.58 5.17
CA GLY A 60 -15.65 15.62 6.00
C GLY A 60 -15.94 14.29 5.29
N LEU A 61 -15.23 13.98 4.21
CA LEU A 61 -15.38 12.76 3.39
C LEU A 61 -14.36 11.67 3.75
N ALA A 62 -14.08 11.50 5.04
CA ALA A 62 -13.14 10.48 5.50
C ALA A 62 -13.56 9.05 5.12
N ALA A 63 -14.87 8.79 5.00
CA ALA A 63 -15.39 7.49 4.56
C ALA A 63 -15.07 7.20 3.07
N ASP A 64 -15.13 8.22 2.20
CA ASP A 64 -14.71 8.07 0.80
C ASP A 64 -13.20 7.83 0.71
N TRP A 65 -12.40 8.50 1.55
CA TRP A 65 -10.96 8.22 1.62
C TRP A 65 -10.66 6.79 2.10
N ALA A 66 -11.36 6.31 3.13
CA ALA A 66 -11.22 4.93 3.59
C ALA A 66 -11.61 3.91 2.51
N THR A 67 -12.66 4.22 1.73
CA THR A 67 -13.08 3.41 0.57
C THR A 67 -11.98 3.38 -0.49
N LEU A 68 -11.43 4.54 -0.84
CA LEU A 68 -10.35 4.64 -1.82
C LEU A 68 -9.10 3.87 -1.38
N LEU A 69 -8.71 3.92 -0.10
CA LEU A 69 -7.59 3.11 0.41
C LEU A 69 -7.86 1.61 0.27
N TRP A 70 -9.08 1.16 0.51
CA TRP A 70 -9.46 -0.24 0.33
C TRP A 70 -9.37 -0.67 -1.15
N GLU A 71 -9.86 0.17 -2.07
CA GLU A 71 -9.70 -0.06 -3.51
C GLU A 71 -8.22 -0.05 -3.93
N ALA A 72 -7.43 0.87 -3.37
CA ALA A 72 -5.99 0.94 -3.63
C ALA A 72 -5.25 -0.32 -3.19
N ALA A 73 -5.68 -0.94 -2.08
CA ALA A 73 -5.11 -2.18 -1.58
C ALA A 73 -5.30 -3.38 -2.54
N SER A 74 -6.29 -3.29 -3.43
CA SER A 74 -6.61 -4.30 -4.45
C SER A 74 -5.91 -4.05 -5.78
N LEU A 75 -5.13 -2.97 -5.90
CA LEU A 75 -4.38 -2.67 -7.12
C LEU A 75 -3.21 -3.66 -7.34
N PRO A 76 -2.77 -3.83 -8.60
CA PRO A 76 -1.59 -4.64 -8.93
C PRO A 76 -0.36 -4.24 -8.10
N PRO A 77 0.58 -5.18 -7.85
CA PRO A 77 1.67 -4.98 -6.90
C PRO A 77 2.48 -3.69 -7.06
N ALA A 78 2.92 -3.40 -8.29
CA ALA A 78 3.68 -2.18 -8.59
C ALA A 78 2.85 -0.91 -8.30
N ARG A 79 1.54 -0.97 -8.52
CA ARG A 79 0.66 0.16 -8.31
C ARG A 79 0.37 0.39 -6.82
N LEU A 80 0.13 -0.67 -6.06
CA LEU A 80 0.04 -0.57 -4.60
C LEU A 80 1.32 0.04 -4.01
N ALA A 81 2.48 -0.44 -4.45
CA ALA A 81 3.78 0.06 -4.01
C ALA A 81 3.93 1.57 -4.29
N ALA A 82 3.57 2.01 -5.49
CA ALA A 82 3.64 3.43 -5.85
C ALA A 82 2.69 4.32 -5.04
N VAL A 83 1.48 3.82 -4.68
CA VAL A 83 0.56 4.55 -3.80
C VAL A 83 1.09 4.62 -2.36
N ALA A 84 1.61 3.51 -1.84
CA ALA A 84 2.22 3.47 -0.50
C ALA A 84 3.42 4.42 -0.41
N GLY A 85 4.31 4.40 -1.42
CA GLY A 85 5.44 5.32 -1.54
C GLY A 85 5.01 6.79 -1.55
N ALA A 86 4.04 7.14 -2.40
CA ALA A 86 3.51 8.50 -2.47
C ALA A 86 2.89 8.98 -1.14
N LEU A 87 2.23 8.09 -0.40
CA LEU A 87 1.70 8.41 0.94
C LEU A 87 2.82 8.61 1.95
N ALA A 88 3.86 7.77 1.92
CA ALA A 88 5.03 7.88 2.79
C ALA A 88 5.79 9.19 2.55
N ASP A 89 6.09 9.50 1.28
CA ASP A 89 6.79 10.73 0.88
C ASP A 89 6.03 12.00 1.27
N ALA A 90 4.70 11.94 1.23
CA ALA A 90 3.82 13.03 1.65
C ALA A 90 3.63 13.10 3.19
N GLY A 91 4.35 12.30 3.97
CA GLY A 91 4.27 12.32 5.43
C GLY A 91 2.92 11.80 5.97
N ARG A 92 2.30 10.84 5.27
CA ARG A 92 1.04 10.19 5.69
C ARG A 92 1.26 8.73 6.11
N PRO A 93 2.04 8.47 7.18
CA PRO A 93 2.44 7.12 7.57
C PRO A 93 1.25 6.27 8.03
N HIS A 94 0.22 6.86 8.63
CA HIS A 94 -0.96 6.11 9.06
C HIS A 94 -1.75 5.53 7.89
N ASP A 95 -1.96 6.32 6.84
CA ASP A 95 -2.65 5.89 5.62
C ASP A 95 -1.84 4.86 4.85
N CYS A 96 -0.52 5.06 4.77
CA CYS A 96 0.39 4.08 4.18
C CYS A 96 0.33 2.74 4.92
N ASP A 97 0.45 2.76 6.24
CA ASP A 97 0.39 1.57 7.10
C ASP A 97 -0.97 0.87 7.04
N GLN A 98 -2.07 1.63 6.97
CA GLN A 98 -3.41 1.08 6.70
C GLN A 98 -3.48 0.35 5.35
N LEU A 99 -3.01 0.99 4.28
CA LEU A 99 -2.97 0.43 2.92
C LEU A 99 -2.16 -0.87 2.89
N LEU A 100 -0.95 -0.86 3.45
CA LEU A 100 -0.05 -2.02 3.46
C LEU A 100 -0.65 -3.19 4.24
N ARG A 101 -1.31 -2.93 5.37
CA ARG A 101 -2.03 -3.97 6.12
C ARG A 101 -3.16 -4.60 5.32
N GLN A 102 -3.91 -3.82 4.54
CA GLN A 102 -4.96 -4.36 3.67
C GLN A 102 -4.34 -5.19 2.53
N GLY A 103 -3.18 -4.78 2.04
CA GLY A 103 -2.45 -5.44 0.96
C GLY A 103 -2.01 -6.88 1.27
N VAL A 104 -1.89 -7.31 2.53
CA VAL A 104 -1.39 -8.66 2.89
C VAL A 104 -2.37 -9.81 2.56
N ALA A 105 -3.61 -9.49 2.20
CA ALA A 105 -4.60 -10.48 1.78
C ALA A 105 -4.29 -11.10 0.41
N ARG A 106 -3.43 -10.45 -0.40
CA ARG A 106 -3.03 -10.91 -1.74
C ARG A 106 -2.24 -12.24 -1.72
N PRO A 107 -2.16 -12.95 -2.87
CA PRO A 107 -1.29 -14.11 -3.05
C PRO A 107 0.18 -13.79 -2.73
N VAL A 108 0.94 -14.81 -2.37
CA VAL A 108 2.34 -14.67 -1.93
C VAL A 108 3.23 -14.09 -3.04
N GLU A 109 2.96 -14.46 -4.29
CA GLU A 109 3.65 -14.00 -5.49
C GLU A 109 3.40 -12.51 -5.73
N GLU A 110 2.16 -12.06 -5.55
CA GLU A 110 1.81 -10.64 -5.65
C GLU A 110 2.39 -9.81 -4.50
N LEU A 111 2.50 -10.38 -3.31
CA LEU A 111 3.15 -9.73 -2.18
C LEU A 111 4.66 -9.57 -2.42
N ALA A 112 5.32 -10.59 -2.98
CA ALA A 112 6.72 -10.50 -3.39
C ALA A 112 6.93 -9.39 -4.42
N GLY A 113 6.05 -9.31 -5.42
CA GLY A 113 6.07 -8.23 -6.42
C GLY A 113 5.90 -6.84 -5.80
N ALA A 114 5.06 -6.69 -4.77
CA ALA A 114 4.84 -5.41 -4.10
C ALA A 114 6.07 -5.01 -3.27
N CYS A 115 6.68 -5.96 -2.56
CA CYS A 115 7.93 -5.75 -1.84
C CYS A 115 9.06 -5.34 -2.80
N ALA A 116 9.21 -6.05 -3.91
CA ALA A 116 10.22 -5.76 -4.93
C ALA A 116 10.05 -4.34 -5.50
N ALA A 117 8.81 -3.93 -5.81
CA ALA A 117 8.52 -2.59 -6.30
C ALA A 117 8.85 -1.51 -5.25
N LEU A 118 8.48 -1.71 -3.98
CA LEU A 118 8.85 -0.78 -2.90
C LEU A 118 10.37 -0.66 -2.73
N PHE A 119 11.10 -1.79 -2.79
CA PHE A 119 12.56 -1.78 -2.69
C PHE A 119 13.22 -1.06 -3.87
N ALA A 120 12.71 -1.26 -5.08
CA ALA A 120 13.22 -0.62 -6.29
C ALA A 120 13.07 0.91 -6.25
N GLU A 121 11.98 1.40 -5.66
CA GLU A 121 11.69 2.84 -5.49
C GLU A 121 12.31 3.45 -4.21
N GLY A 122 13.06 2.67 -3.42
CA GLY A 122 13.75 3.16 -2.22
C GLY A 122 12.89 3.22 -0.95
N HIS A 123 11.65 2.74 -0.98
CA HIS A 123 10.71 2.68 0.15
C HIS A 123 10.97 1.46 1.05
N GLN A 124 12.19 1.37 1.59
CA GLN A 124 12.62 0.26 2.46
C GLN A 124 11.77 0.14 3.74
N PRO A 125 11.44 1.24 4.46
CA PRO A 125 10.60 1.17 5.65
C PRO A 125 9.20 0.61 5.36
N GLU A 126 8.59 1.00 4.24
CA GLU A 126 7.26 0.58 3.81
C GLU A 126 7.26 -0.91 3.41
N ALA A 127 8.27 -1.36 2.68
CA ALA A 127 8.43 -2.77 2.37
C ALA A 127 8.59 -3.61 3.65
N GLN A 128 9.34 -3.12 4.63
CA GLN A 128 9.49 -3.77 5.92
C GLN A 128 8.17 -3.79 6.71
N ALA A 129 7.38 -2.72 6.66
CA ALA A 129 6.07 -2.66 7.27
C ALA A 129 5.10 -3.66 6.63
N LEU A 130 5.14 -3.83 5.30
CA LEU A 130 4.36 -4.84 4.58
C LEU A 130 4.73 -6.27 5.02
N LEU A 131 6.02 -6.59 5.08
CA LEU A 131 6.51 -7.90 5.56
C LEU A 131 6.10 -8.15 7.02
N ALA A 132 6.24 -7.14 7.88
CA ALA A 132 5.84 -7.26 9.29
C ALA A 132 4.32 -7.41 9.45
N ALA A 133 3.52 -6.75 8.62
CA ALA A 133 2.06 -6.93 8.60
C ALA A 133 1.69 -8.36 8.14
N PHE A 134 2.36 -8.85 7.09
CA PHE A 134 2.17 -10.21 6.58
C PHE A 134 2.47 -11.26 7.65
N LEU A 135 3.61 -11.15 8.34
CA LEU A 135 4.02 -12.09 9.40
C LEU A 135 3.10 -12.11 10.63
N ARG A 136 2.32 -11.04 10.86
CA ARG A 136 1.34 -11.01 11.96
C ARG A 136 0.10 -11.85 11.66
N VAL A 137 -0.29 -11.95 10.40
CA VAL A 137 -1.58 -12.55 10.00
C VAL A 137 -1.46 -13.83 9.19
N ARG A 138 -0.29 -14.11 8.61
CA ARG A 138 -0.02 -15.33 7.83
C ARG A 138 0.78 -16.36 8.62
N THR A 139 0.80 -17.58 8.11
CA THR A 139 1.51 -18.68 8.76
C THR A 139 3.02 -18.62 8.49
N PRO A 140 3.86 -19.25 9.32
CA PRO A 140 5.29 -19.38 9.05
C PRO A 140 5.59 -20.08 7.71
N GLU A 141 4.74 -21.02 7.29
CA GLU A 141 4.87 -21.73 6.01
C GLU A 141 4.59 -20.79 4.83
N ASP A 142 3.60 -19.90 4.92
CA ASP A 142 3.37 -18.85 3.93
C ASP A 142 4.60 -17.94 3.81
N ALA A 143 5.25 -17.62 4.92
CA ALA A 143 6.47 -16.83 4.95
C ALA A 143 7.69 -17.56 4.36
N ALA A 144 7.80 -18.88 4.57
CA ALA A 144 8.81 -19.68 3.90
C ALA A 144 8.57 -19.78 2.38
N ARG A 145 7.31 -19.90 1.93
CA ARG A 145 6.96 -19.84 0.49
C ARG A 145 7.30 -18.48 -0.11
N LEU A 146 7.06 -17.39 0.63
CA LEU A 146 7.45 -16.05 0.20
C LEU A 146 8.97 -15.95 0.06
N ALA A 147 9.72 -16.42 1.06
CA ALA A 147 11.19 -16.44 1.01
C ALA A 147 11.71 -17.24 -0.20
N ALA A 148 11.06 -18.36 -0.55
CA ALA A 148 11.45 -19.21 -1.66
C ALA A 148 11.40 -18.52 -3.04
N LEU A 149 10.60 -17.45 -3.20
CA LEU A 149 10.49 -16.73 -4.47
C LEU A 149 11.75 -15.93 -4.82
N ASP A 150 12.47 -15.45 -3.80
CA ASP A 150 13.80 -14.84 -3.94
C ASP A 150 14.56 -15.02 -2.61
N PRO A 151 15.22 -16.17 -2.39
CA PRO A 151 15.83 -16.47 -1.10
C PRO A 151 16.91 -15.48 -0.69
N ALA A 152 17.68 -14.97 -1.66
CA ALA A 152 18.78 -14.04 -1.40
C ALA A 152 18.25 -12.67 -0.95
N ALA A 153 17.17 -12.18 -1.57
CA ALA A 153 16.59 -10.90 -1.20
C ALA A 153 15.66 -11.00 0.02
N LEU A 154 14.75 -11.97 0.05
CA LEU A 154 13.62 -11.97 0.98
C LEU A 154 13.94 -12.60 2.33
N THR A 155 14.75 -13.65 2.40
CA THR A 155 15.09 -14.33 3.67
C THR A 155 15.65 -13.38 4.74
N PRO A 156 16.72 -12.59 4.49
CA PRO A 156 17.25 -11.70 5.52
C PRO A 156 16.25 -10.62 5.96
N ARG A 157 15.41 -10.15 5.03
CA ARG A 157 14.39 -9.12 5.29
C ARG A 157 13.23 -9.67 6.13
N LEU A 158 12.76 -10.88 5.81
CA LEU A 158 11.74 -11.59 6.58
C LEU A 158 12.22 -11.90 8.00
N LEU A 159 13.47 -12.34 8.17
CA LEU A 159 14.03 -12.55 9.51
C LEU A 159 14.13 -11.25 10.31
N SER A 160 14.58 -10.16 9.67
CA SER A 160 14.59 -8.83 10.30
C SER A 160 13.17 -8.38 10.70
N ALA A 161 12.18 -8.60 9.83
CA ALA A 161 10.79 -8.27 10.10
C ALA A 161 10.21 -9.12 11.24
N ALA A 162 10.48 -10.42 11.25
CA ALA A 162 10.02 -11.33 12.27
C ALA A 162 10.59 -10.96 13.65
N ARG A 163 11.87 -10.61 13.72
CA ARG A 163 12.52 -10.12 14.94
C ARG A 163 11.87 -8.85 15.48
N ALA A 164 11.52 -7.92 14.59
CA ALA A 164 10.82 -6.69 14.96
C ALA A 164 9.36 -6.96 15.42
N VAL A 165 8.73 -8.04 14.95
CA VAL A 165 7.39 -8.45 15.41
C VAL A 165 7.44 -9.11 16.77
N SER A 166 8.18 -10.22 16.93
CA SER A 166 8.46 -10.86 18.22
C SER A 166 9.53 -11.96 18.13
N PRO A 167 10.20 -12.30 19.24
CA PRO A 167 11.11 -13.45 19.30
C PRO A 167 10.45 -14.79 18.99
N SER A 168 9.13 -14.93 19.23
CA SER A 168 8.41 -16.15 18.84
C SER A 168 8.31 -16.27 17.33
N ARG A 169 7.91 -15.17 16.65
CA ARG A 169 7.77 -15.15 15.20
C ARG A 169 9.10 -15.40 14.47
N GLU A 170 10.21 -14.88 15.00
CA GLU A 170 11.54 -15.17 14.46
C GLU A 170 11.87 -16.67 14.53
N ARG A 171 11.61 -17.32 15.68
CA ARG A 171 11.86 -18.78 15.83
C ARG A 171 10.95 -19.61 14.93
N ASP A 172 9.68 -19.26 14.83
CA ASP A 172 8.71 -19.97 13.99
C ASP A 172 9.11 -19.88 12.50
N LEU A 173 9.52 -18.70 12.05
CA LEU A 173 10.03 -18.49 10.70
C LEU A 173 11.32 -19.29 10.44
N LEU A 174 12.30 -19.24 11.35
CA LEU A 174 13.53 -20.03 11.23
C LEU A 174 13.25 -21.54 11.15
N HIS A 175 12.24 -22.03 11.88
CA HIS A 175 11.83 -23.42 11.77
C HIS A 175 11.24 -23.72 10.38
N ALA A 176 10.31 -22.91 9.90
CA ALA A 176 9.69 -23.10 8.59
C ALA A 176 10.71 -23.01 7.43
N LEU A 177 11.68 -22.09 7.51
CA LEU A 177 12.77 -21.97 6.52
C LEU A 177 13.64 -23.24 6.48
N ARG A 178 13.99 -23.82 7.63
CA ARG A 178 14.75 -25.08 7.69
C ARG A 178 13.95 -26.25 7.08
N VAL A 179 12.66 -26.34 7.39
CA VAL A 179 11.78 -27.36 6.80
C VAL A 179 11.70 -27.20 5.27
N ALA A 180 11.73 -25.97 4.77
CA ALA A 180 11.75 -25.67 3.34
C ALA A 180 13.15 -25.78 2.68
N GLY A 181 14.21 -26.07 3.45
CA GLY A 181 15.58 -26.18 2.91
C GLY A 181 16.24 -24.82 2.57
N LEU A 182 15.77 -23.73 3.18
CA LEU A 182 16.25 -22.36 2.95
C LEU A 182 17.19 -21.82 4.05
N ALA A 183 17.40 -22.60 5.12
CA ALA A 183 18.23 -22.24 6.28
C ALA A 183 18.98 -23.44 6.85
#